data_AF-A0A662I189-F1
#
_entry.id   AF-A0A662I189-F1
#
_cell.length_a   1.000
_cell.length_b   1.000
_cell.length_c   1.000
_cell.angle_alpha   90.00
_cell.angle_beta   90.00
_cell.angle_gamma   90.00
#
_symmetry.space_group_name_H-M   'P 1'
#
loop_
_entity.id
_entity.type
_entity.pdbx_description
1 polymer ?
#
loop_
_entity_poly.entity_id
_entity_poly.type
_entity_poly.pdbx_seq_one_letter_code
_entity_poly.pdbx_strand_id
1 'polypeptide(L)'
;MGSRGSVGVKMLIRDIAALLLLLILYWAFSSLYSFPQVLSARPLITLGDVIRAILVLVAIFILYALMDPLTMLYSTAFRRRYRLAVSITSKLITIAVLAVAYFGFKSILVNVLCLLTARSTATKIYDVAFLIAVVLVVYGIIKELTKLP
;
A
#
# COMPACT_ATOMS: atom_id res chain seq x y z
N MET A 1 -25.92 -2.74 28.42
CA MET A 1 -24.55 -2.18 28.33
C MET A 1 -23.75 -2.87 27.21
N GLY A 2 -24.30 -2.93 25.98
CA GLY A 2 -23.81 -3.83 24.91
C GLY A 2 -23.69 -3.22 23.50
N SER A 3 -23.76 -1.89 23.34
CA SER A 3 -23.80 -1.26 22.00
C SER A 3 -22.47 -0.66 21.50
N ARG A 4 -21.45 -0.48 22.35
CA ARG A 4 -20.18 0.15 21.92
C ARG A 4 -19.28 -0.78 21.10
N GLY A 5 -19.28 -2.08 21.37
CA GLY A 5 -18.49 -3.06 20.60
C GLY A 5 -19.01 -3.29 19.18
N SER A 6 -20.32 -3.24 18.98
CA SER A 6 -20.92 -3.51 17.66
C SER A 6 -20.75 -2.35 16.68
N VAL A 7 -20.65 -1.11 17.15
CA VAL A 7 -20.44 0.06 16.28
C VAL A 7 -19.03 0.06 15.70
N GLY A 8 -18.00 -0.24 16.51
CA GLY A 8 -16.61 -0.33 16.05
C GLY A 8 -16.39 -1.45 15.02
N VAL A 9 -17.01 -2.62 15.22
CA VAL A 9 -16.94 -3.74 14.27
C VAL A 9 -17.69 -3.41 12.98
N LYS A 10 -18.84 -2.75 13.05
CA LYS A 10 -19.59 -2.31 11.85
C LYS A 10 -18.82 -1.28 11.02
N MET A 11 -18.12 -0.34 11.67
CA MET A 11 -17.24 0.62 10.99
C MET A 11 -16.09 -0.09 10.28
N LEU A 12 -15.43 -1.05 10.94
CA LEU A 12 -14.36 -1.85 10.33
C LEU A 12 -14.81 -2.67 9.13
N ILE A 13 -15.95 -3.35 9.23
CA ILE A 13 -16.51 -4.12 8.10
C ILE A 13 -16.82 -3.18 6.94
N ARG A 14 -17.37 -1.99 7.21
CA ARG A 14 -17.65 -0.98 6.18
C ARG A 14 -16.36 -0.50 5.51
N ASP A 15 -15.31 -0.22 6.29
CA ASP A 15 -14.05 0.30 5.75
C ASP A 15 -13.29 -0.78 4.98
N ILE A 16 -13.27 -2.04 5.45
CA ILE A 16 -12.71 -3.20 4.73
C ILE A 16 -13.50 -3.46 3.44
N ALA A 17 -14.84 -3.40 3.48
CA ALA A 17 -15.67 -3.57 2.31
C ALA A 17 -15.42 -2.46 1.28
N ALA A 18 -15.29 -1.21 1.72
CA ALA A 18 -14.93 -0.08 0.86
C ALA A 18 -13.53 -0.26 0.24
N LEU A 19 -12.58 -0.80 1.02
CA LEU A 19 -11.23 -1.11 0.56
C LEU A 19 -11.23 -2.20 -0.52
N LEU A 20 -11.97 -3.29 -0.30
CA LEU A 20 -12.16 -4.36 -1.27
C LEU A 20 -12.83 -3.84 -2.55
N LEU A 21 -13.87 -3.02 -2.41
CA LEU A 21 -14.56 -2.40 -3.55
C LEU A 21 -13.59 -1.52 -4.35
N LEU A 22 -12.77 -0.72 -3.68
CA LEU A 22 -11.80 0.16 -4.31
C LEU A 22 -10.64 -0.61 -4.95
N LEU A 23 -10.22 -1.73 -4.36
CA LEU A 23 -9.22 -2.64 -4.94
C LEU A 23 -9.77 -3.34 -6.20
N ILE A 24 -11.03 -3.77 -6.17
CA ILE A 24 -11.73 -4.36 -7.32
C ILE A 24 -11.91 -3.31 -8.41
N LEU A 25 -12.31 -2.08 -8.06
CA LEU A 25 -12.38 -0.95 -8.98
C LEU A 25 -11.01 -0.62 -9.57
N TYR A 26 -9.95 -0.60 -8.77
CA TYR A 26 -8.58 -0.40 -9.23
C TYR A 26 -8.17 -1.47 -10.25
N TRP A 27 -8.42 -2.73 -9.92
CA TRP A 27 -8.10 -3.85 -10.81
C TRP A 27 -8.91 -3.78 -12.10
N ALA A 28 -10.22 -3.50 -12.01
CA ALA A 28 -11.11 -3.33 -13.15
C ALA A 28 -10.67 -2.15 -14.04
N PHE A 29 -10.37 -0.98 -13.47
CA PHE A 29 -9.89 0.18 -14.22
C PHE A 29 -8.52 -0.06 -14.85
N SER A 30 -7.60 -0.67 -14.11
CA SER A 30 -6.27 -1.05 -14.60
C SER A 30 -6.34 -2.04 -15.76
N SER A 31 -7.30 -2.97 -15.74
CA SER A 31 -7.45 -4.02 -16.76
C SER A 31 -8.26 -3.58 -17.98
N LEU A 32 -9.28 -2.72 -17.80
CA LEU A 32 -10.21 -2.33 -18.87
C LEU A 32 -9.81 -1.07 -19.62
N TYR A 33 -9.06 -0.16 -19.01
CA TYR A 33 -8.74 1.14 -19.60
C TYR A 33 -7.23 1.29 -19.85
N SER A 34 -6.76 0.72 -20.96
CA SER A 34 -5.46 1.10 -21.52
C SER A 34 -5.67 2.35 -22.37
N PHE A 35 -5.46 3.54 -21.80
CA PHE A 35 -5.45 4.79 -22.56
C PHE A 35 -4.09 4.96 -23.25
N PRO A 36 -3.99 4.79 -24.58
CA PRO A 36 -2.71 4.86 -25.29
C PRO A 36 -2.20 6.28 -25.49
N GLN A 37 -2.91 7.31 -25.01
CA GLN A 37 -2.49 8.70 -25.16
C GLN A 37 -1.18 8.95 -24.41
N VAL A 38 -0.17 9.37 -25.17
CA VAL A 38 1.17 9.67 -24.69
C VAL A 38 1.19 11.14 -24.23
N LEU A 39 1.50 11.37 -22.95
CA LEU A 39 1.67 12.71 -22.37
C LEU A 39 3.10 13.22 -22.55
N SER A 40 4.08 12.32 -22.46
CA SER A 40 5.49 12.62 -22.75
C SER A 40 6.12 11.46 -23.49
N ALA A 41 6.89 11.77 -24.54
CA ALA A 41 7.58 10.78 -25.34
C ALA A 41 8.95 10.38 -24.76
N ARG A 42 9.57 11.25 -23.94
CA ARG A 42 10.85 10.99 -23.25
C ARG A 42 10.84 11.71 -21.89
N PRO A 43 10.68 10.99 -20.77
CA PRO A 43 10.38 9.55 -20.64
C PRO A 43 8.98 9.21 -21.17
N LEU A 44 8.79 7.97 -21.66
CA LEU A 44 7.48 7.51 -22.14
C LEU A 44 6.50 7.48 -20.96
N ILE A 45 5.61 8.46 -20.88
CA ILE A 45 4.56 8.53 -19.86
C ILE A 45 3.23 8.63 -20.57
N THR A 46 2.34 7.69 -20.27
CA THR A 46 0.98 7.67 -20.82
C THR A 46 -0.02 8.26 -19.83
N LEU A 47 -1.19 8.69 -20.33
CA LEU A 47 -2.33 9.07 -19.49
C LEU A 47 -2.75 7.91 -18.57
N GLY A 48 -2.64 6.67 -19.04
CA GLY A 48 -2.85 5.48 -18.22
C GLY A 48 -1.91 5.40 -17.01
N ASP A 49 -0.64 5.78 -17.17
CA ASP A 49 0.32 5.81 -16.07
C ASP A 49 -0.05 6.85 -15.01
N VAL A 50 -0.48 8.04 -15.43
CA VAL A 50 -0.92 9.11 -14.52
C VAL A 50 -2.18 8.70 -13.75
N ILE A 51 -3.17 8.10 -14.43
CA ILE A 51 -4.38 7.60 -13.78
C ILE A 51 -4.04 6.50 -12.77
N ARG A 52 -3.14 5.56 -13.12
CA ARG A 52 -2.67 4.53 -12.19
C ARG A 52 -1.97 5.14 -10.98
N ALA A 53 -1.11 6.13 -11.17
CA ALA A 53 -0.46 6.84 -10.07
C ALA A 53 -1.46 7.50 -9.13
N ILE A 54 -2.49 8.16 -9.66
CA ILE A 54 -3.58 8.76 -8.86
C ILE A 54 -4.31 7.68 -8.06
N LEU A 55 -4.70 6.57 -8.71
CA LEU A 55 -5.39 5.48 -8.03
C LEU A 55 -4.53 4.83 -6.94
N VAL A 56 -3.23 4.71 -7.18
CA VAL A 56 -2.27 4.20 -6.19
C VAL A 56 -2.18 5.13 -5.00
N LEU A 57 -2.12 6.46 -5.21
CA LEU A 57 -2.16 7.42 -4.11
C LEU A 57 -3.45 7.30 -3.30
N VAL A 58 -4.60 7.13 -3.95
CA VAL A 58 -5.89 6.91 -3.28
C VAL A 58 -5.88 5.61 -2.47
N ALA A 59 -5.37 4.51 -3.04
CA ALA A 59 -5.26 3.24 -2.34
C ALA A 59 -4.33 3.33 -1.12
N ILE A 60 -3.19 4.02 -1.24
CA ILE A 60 -2.26 4.26 -0.13
C ILE A 60 -2.94 5.08 0.97
N PHE A 61 -3.64 6.15 0.60
CA PHE A 61 -4.38 6.98 1.55
C PHE A 61 -5.39 6.15 2.35
N ILE A 62 -6.13 5.26 1.69
CA ILE A 62 -7.13 4.41 2.35
C ILE A 62 -6.46 3.36 3.24
N LEU A 63 -5.36 2.74 2.80
CA LEU A 63 -4.60 1.81 3.62
C LEU A 63 -4.13 2.45 4.93
N TYR A 64 -3.68 3.70 4.89
CA TYR A 64 -3.33 4.45 6.10
C TYR A 64 -4.56 4.87 6.91
N ALA A 65 -5.67 5.25 6.27
CA ALA A 65 -6.92 5.57 6.95
C ALA A 65 -7.47 4.37 7.77
N LEU A 66 -7.11 3.14 7.40
CA LEU A 66 -7.46 1.93 8.14
C LEU A 66 -6.75 1.82 9.51
N MET A 67 -5.62 2.51 9.73
CA MET A 67 -4.89 2.45 11.00
C MET A 67 -5.72 2.95 12.18
N ASP A 68 -6.50 4.02 11.99
CA ASP A 68 -7.30 4.62 13.06
C ASP A 68 -8.36 3.66 13.62
N PRO A 69 -9.25 3.06 12.80
CA PRO A 69 -10.23 2.11 13.31
C PRO A 69 -9.58 0.83 13.88
N LEU A 70 -8.46 0.38 13.29
CA LEU A 70 -7.69 -0.75 13.84
C LEU A 70 -7.12 -0.44 15.22
N THR A 71 -6.55 0.75 15.40
CA THR A 71 -5.99 1.20 16.68
C THR A 71 -7.06 1.29 17.76
N MET A 72 -8.25 1.80 17.39
CA MET A 72 -9.39 1.85 18.28
C MET A 72 -9.83 0.44 18.71
N LEU A 73 -9.81 -0.53 17.80
CA LEU A 73 -10.16 -1.91 18.11
C LEU A 73 -9.12 -2.61 18.99
N TYR A 74 -7.82 -2.38 18.76
CA TYR A 74 -6.78 -2.92 19.65
C TYR A 74 -6.81 -2.31 21.04
N SER A 75 -7.13 -1.01 21.16
CA SER A 75 -7.25 -0.34 22.46
C SER A 75 -8.38 -0.92 23.32
N THR A 76 -9.46 -1.38 22.67
CA THR A 76 -10.63 -1.97 23.33
C THR A 76 -10.44 -3.47 23.61
N ALA A 77 -9.73 -4.20 22.75
CA ALA A 77 -9.50 -5.64 22.89
C ALA A 77 -8.27 -6.01 23.75
N PHE A 78 -7.19 -5.23 23.72
CA PHE A 78 -5.89 -5.63 24.31
C PHE A 78 -5.28 -4.57 25.25
N ARG A 79 -5.78 -4.44 26.48
CA ARG A 79 -5.30 -3.43 27.46
C ARG A 79 -3.78 -3.36 27.70
N ARG A 80 -3.06 -4.50 27.75
CA ARG A 80 -1.61 -4.55 28.07
C ARG A 80 -0.67 -4.60 26.87
N ARG A 81 -1.14 -5.04 25.69
CA ARG A 81 -0.30 -5.25 24.49
C ARG A 81 -0.74 -4.44 23.27
N TYR A 82 -1.72 -3.52 23.39
CA TYR A 82 -2.23 -2.78 22.23
C TYR A 82 -1.14 -2.00 21.48
N ARG A 83 -0.15 -1.40 22.16
CA ARG A 83 0.92 -0.66 21.47
C ARG A 83 1.75 -1.53 20.53
N LEU A 84 2.03 -2.77 20.95
CA LEU A 84 2.73 -3.76 20.11
C LEU A 84 1.86 -4.19 18.93
N ALA A 85 0.58 -4.48 19.18
CA ALA A 85 -0.36 -4.84 18.12
C ALA A 85 -0.49 -3.71 17.08
N VAL A 86 -0.64 -2.46 17.53
CA VAL A 86 -0.69 -1.28 16.66
C VAL A 86 0.61 -1.11 15.86
N SER A 87 1.77 -1.29 16.50
CA SER A 87 3.08 -1.17 15.83
C SER A 87 3.27 -2.22 14.74
N ILE A 88 2.97 -3.49 15.04
CA ILE A 88 3.04 -4.59 14.06
C ILE A 88 2.05 -4.34 12.92
N THR A 89 0.81 -3.96 13.23
CA THR A 89 -0.21 -3.69 12.22
C THR A 89 0.15 -2.49 11.34
N SER A 90 0.75 -1.44 11.90
CA SER A 90 1.28 -0.31 11.13
C SER A 90 2.32 -0.77 10.11
N LYS A 91 3.26 -1.64 10.51
CA LYS A 91 4.27 -2.19 9.59
C LYS A 91 3.66 -3.12 8.53
N LEU A 92 2.64 -3.91 8.88
CA LEU A 92 1.90 -4.71 7.91
C LEU A 92 1.19 -3.83 6.86
N ILE A 93 0.58 -2.73 7.30
CA ILE A 93 -0.01 -1.73 6.39
C ILE A 93 1.08 -1.10 5.52
N THR A 94 2.27 -0.79 6.07
CA THR A 94 3.41 -0.31 5.27
C THR A 94 3.82 -1.33 4.20
N ILE A 95 3.82 -2.63 4.48
CA ILE A 95 4.09 -3.66 3.47
C ILE A 95 3.03 -3.65 2.37
N ALA A 96 1.74 -3.54 2.74
CA ALA A 96 0.66 -3.44 1.76
C ALA A 96 0.80 -2.18 0.89
N VAL A 97 1.13 -1.03 1.50
CA VAL A 97 1.42 0.23 0.81
C VAL A 97 2.58 0.07 -0.17
N LEU A 98 3.68 -0.57 0.26
CA LEU A 98 4.82 -0.86 -0.61
C LEU A 98 4.43 -1.77 -1.78
N ALA A 99 3.58 -2.78 -1.56
CA ALA A 99 3.12 -3.66 -2.64
C ALA A 99 2.29 -2.87 -3.67
N VAL A 100 1.34 -2.05 -3.23
CA VAL A 100 0.53 -1.21 -4.12
C VAL A 100 1.40 -0.21 -4.86
N ALA A 101 2.35 0.45 -4.18
CA ALA A 101 3.30 1.37 -4.78
C ALA A 101 4.19 0.68 -5.82
N TYR A 102 4.65 -0.54 -5.54
CA TYR A 102 5.49 -1.33 -6.45
C TYR A 102 4.79 -1.54 -7.79
N PHE A 103 3.56 -2.05 -7.79
CA PHE A 103 2.80 -2.28 -9.02
C PHE A 103 2.37 -0.98 -9.68
N GLY A 104 2.02 0.01 -8.88
CA GLY A 104 1.48 1.30 -9.31
C GLY A 104 2.47 2.20 -10.04
N PHE A 105 3.67 2.32 -9.49
CA PHE A 105 4.67 3.26 -9.99
C PHE A 105 5.73 2.61 -10.89
N LYS A 106 5.69 1.27 -11.10
CA LYS A 106 6.71 0.55 -11.86
C LYS A 106 6.94 1.14 -13.25
N SER A 107 5.88 1.40 -14.02
CA SER A 107 6.02 1.93 -15.38
C SER A 107 6.71 3.30 -15.38
N ILE A 108 6.23 4.23 -14.54
CA ILE A 108 6.76 5.59 -14.45
C ILE A 108 8.22 5.57 -14.01
N LEU A 109 8.52 4.90 -12.89
CA LEU A 109 9.86 4.91 -12.29
C LEU A 109 10.88 4.20 -13.18
N VAL A 110 10.50 3.07 -13.81
CA VAL A 110 11.38 2.40 -14.78
C VAL A 110 11.59 3.28 -16.01
N ASN A 111 10.57 3.96 -16.52
CA ASN A 111 10.71 4.83 -17.69
C ASN A 111 11.56 6.07 -17.38
N VAL A 112 11.53 6.58 -16.15
CA VAL A 112 12.44 7.63 -15.68
C VAL A 112 13.87 7.11 -15.54
N LEU A 113 14.07 5.93 -14.93
CA LEU A 113 15.39 5.28 -14.82
C LEU A 113 16.00 4.93 -16.20
N CYS A 114 15.16 4.70 -17.21
CA CYS A 114 15.59 4.51 -18.60
C CYS A 114 16.26 5.77 -19.20
N LEU A 115 16.12 6.95 -18.60
CA LEU A 115 16.85 8.15 -19.04
C LEU A 115 18.34 8.06 -18.74
N LEU A 116 18.72 7.26 -17.75
CA LEU A 116 20.10 7.13 -17.27
C LEU A 116 20.74 5.77 -17.63
N THR A 117 19.92 4.73 -17.84
CA THR A 117 20.39 3.35 -18.00
C THR A 117 19.53 2.56 -19.00
N ALA A 118 20.01 1.40 -19.44
CA ALA A 118 19.21 0.48 -20.26
C ALA A 118 17.98 -0.04 -19.48
N ARG A 119 16.87 -0.27 -20.19
CA ARG A 119 15.58 -0.69 -19.59
C ARG A 119 15.68 -1.95 -18.72
N SER A 120 16.51 -2.92 -19.12
CA SER A 120 16.75 -4.14 -18.34
C SER A 120 17.40 -3.84 -17.00
N THR A 121 18.39 -2.94 -16.97
CA THR A 121 19.08 -2.48 -15.76
C THR A 121 18.16 -1.62 -14.90
N ALA A 122 17.43 -0.68 -15.48
CA ALA A 122 16.44 0.16 -14.79
C ALA A 122 15.38 -0.68 -14.05
N THR A 123 14.87 -1.73 -14.69
CA THR A 123 13.89 -2.65 -14.08
C THR A 123 14.51 -3.41 -12.91
N LYS A 124 15.73 -3.93 -13.06
CA LYS A 124 16.44 -4.63 -11.99
C LYS A 124 16.73 -3.72 -10.79
N ILE A 125 17.18 -2.49 -11.04
CA ILE A 125 17.43 -1.50 -9.98
C ILE A 125 16.13 -1.23 -9.21
N TYR A 126 15.02 -1.02 -9.92
CA TYR A 126 13.71 -0.81 -9.31
C TYR A 126 13.28 -1.99 -8.44
N ASP A 127 13.37 -3.21 -8.96
CA ASP A 127 12.98 -4.43 -8.25
C ASP A 127 13.86 -4.66 -7.00
N VAL A 128 15.17 -4.47 -7.10
CA VAL A 128 16.11 -4.59 -5.97
C VAL A 128 15.86 -3.52 -4.91
N ALA A 129 15.63 -2.26 -5.30
CA ALA A 129 15.35 -1.19 -4.35
C ALA A 129 14.07 -1.47 -3.54
N PHE A 130 13.01 -1.94 -4.21
CA PHE A 130 11.77 -2.33 -3.53
C PHE A 130 11.96 -3.55 -2.62
N LEU A 131 12.72 -4.55 -3.07
CA LEU A 131 13.04 -5.72 -2.24
C LEU A 131 13.75 -5.32 -0.95
N ILE A 132 14.74 -4.43 -1.03
CA ILE A 132 15.45 -3.91 0.15
C ILE A 132 14.47 -3.21 1.10
N ALA A 133 13.59 -2.35 0.57
CA ALA A 133 12.60 -1.65 1.38
C ALA A 133 11.67 -2.64 2.12
N VAL A 134 11.18 -3.67 1.45
CA VAL A 134 10.32 -4.71 2.06
C VAL A 134 11.09 -5.47 3.15
N VAL A 135 12.32 -5.89 2.88
CA VAL A 135 13.16 -6.60 3.85
C VAL A 135 13.42 -5.76 5.10
N LEU A 136 13.65 -4.46 4.96
CA LEU A 136 13.83 -3.55 6.11
C LEU A 136 12.57 -3.48 6.99
N VAL A 137 11.39 -3.41 6.38
CA VAL A 137 10.12 -3.39 7.14
C VAL A 137 9.89 -4.74 7.84
N VAL A 138 10.13 -5.86 7.15
CA VAL A 138 10.02 -7.21 7.72
C VAL A 138 10.98 -7.40 8.88
N TYR A 139 12.24 -6.99 8.73
CA TYR A 139 13.23 -7.01 9.81
C TYR A 139 12.75 -6.16 11.01
N GLY A 140 12.14 -5.01 10.74
CA GLY A 140 11.51 -4.18 11.77
C GLY A 140 10.40 -4.91 12.54
N ILE A 141 9.60 -5.75 11.88
CA ILE A 141 8.57 -6.59 12.54
C ILE A 141 9.24 -7.66 13.40
N ILE A 142 10.21 -8.40 12.84
CA ILE A 142 10.94 -9.46 13.56
C ILE A 142 11.59 -8.89 14.81
N LYS A 143 12.30 -7.77 14.71
CA LYS A 143 12.97 -7.11 15.85
C LYS A 143 12.02 -6.70 16.97
N GLU A 144 10.79 -6.29 16.64
CA GLU A 144 9.77 -5.98 17.66
C GLU A 144 9.23 -7.25 18.33
N LEU A 145 9.10 -8.33 17.56
CA LEU A 145 8.70 -9.64 18.10
C LEU A 145 9.80 -10.27 18.96
N THR A 146 11.09 -10.09 18.63
CA THR A 146 12.20 -10.68 19.40
C THR A 146 12.49 -9.95 20.70
N LYS A 147 12.07 -8.68 20.82
CA LYS A 147 12.20 -7.89 22.06
C LYS A 147 11.13 -8.21 23.11
N LEU A 148 10.24 -9.16 22.84
CA LEU A 148 9.28 -9.67 23.81
C LEU A 148 10.02 -10.55 24.86
N PRO A 149 9.92 -10.24 26.17
CA PRO A 149 10.25 -11.19 27.22
C PRO A 149 9.22 -12.33 27.30
#